data_AF-A0A534QJC1-F1
#
_entry.id   AF-A0A534QJC1-F1
#
_cell.length_a   1.000
_cell.length_b   1.000
_cell.length_c   1.000
_cell.angle_alpha   90.00
_cell.angle_beta   90.00
_cell.angle_gamma   90.00
#
_symmetry.space_group_name_H-M   'P 1'
#
loop_
_entity.id
_entity.type
_entity.pdbx_description
1 polymer ?
#
loop_
_entity_poly.entity_id
_entity_poly.type
_entity_poly.pdbx_seq_one_letter_code
_entity_poly.pdbx_strand_id
1 'polypeptide(L)'
;MSEAVIPHAEPGAHAEHEVGFIRHYVFSTDHKMIGKQFLTLGLFGLLMGGVLAMLVRWELAFPESPVPGLGWVPEPIMFGGVIPPDTYNAFFTMHATIM
;
A
#
# COMPACT_ATOMS: atom_id res chain seq x y z
N MET A 1 43.54 -54.03 19.39
CA MET A 1 43.65 -52.88 18.46
C MET A 1 42.81 -53.16 17.23
N SER A 2 41.61 -52.58 17.17
CA SER A 2 40.91 -52.32 15.91
C SER A 2 39.77 -51.36 16.24
N GLU A 3 40.10 -50.07 16.21
CA GLU A 3 39.10 -49.02 16.12
C GLU A 3 38.40 -49.19 14.78
N ALA A 4 37.10 -49.47 14.82
CA ALA A 4 36.26 -49.38 13.63
C ALA A 4 36.18 -47.89 13.25
N VAL A 5 36.95 -47.51 12.23
CA VAL A 5 36.83 -46.21 11.57
C VAL A 5 35.44 -46.14 10.95
N ILE A 6 34.53 -45.41 11.61
CA ILE A 6 33.26 -45.02 11.02
C ILE A 6 33.60 -43.93 10.00
N PRO A 7 33.35 -44.13 8.70
CA PRO A 7 33.50 -43.04 7.75
C PRO A 7 32.49 -41.97 8.12
N HIS A 8 32.99 -40.81 8.54
CA HIS A 8 32.18 -39.61 8.69
C HIS A 8 31.59 -39.28 7.31
N ALA A 9 30.29 -39.52 7.15
CA ALA A 9 29.54 -39.06 5.99
C ALA A 9 29.63 -37.52 5.97
N GLU A 10 30.19 -36.99 4.89
CA GLU A 10 30.20 -35.56 4.57
C GLU A 10 28.78 -34.99 4.75
N PRO A 11 28.60 -33.89 5.50
CA PRO A 11 27.28 -33.26 5.62
C PRO A 11 26.82 -32.86 4.23
N GLY A 12 25.73 -33.49 3.81
CA GLY A 12 25.12 -33.28 2.50
C GLY A 12 24.92 -31.80 2.23
N ALA A 13 25.36 -31.39 1.04
CA ALA A 13 25.06 -30.09 0.48
C ALA A 13 23.59 -29.74 0.73
N HIS A 14 23.36 -28.74 1.58
CA HIS A 14 22.06 -28.13 1.74
C HIS A 14 21.70 -27.53 0.38
N ALA A 15 20.89 -28.23 -0.40
CA ALA A 15 20.19 -27.65 -1.53
C ALA A 15 19.37 -26.50 -0.95
N GLU A 16 19.82 -25.27 -1.17
CA GLU A 16 19.06 -24.08 -0.83
C GLU A 16 17.74 -24.18 -1.62
N HIS A 17 16.68 -24.59 -0.93
CA HIS A 17 15.33 -24.49 -1.47
C HIS A 17 15.03 -23.01 -1.61
N GLU A 18 15.40 -22.43 -2.75
CA GLU A 18 15.03 -21.07 -3.13
C GLU A 18 13.51 -20.99 -3.07
N VAL A 19 13.01 -20.38 -2.00
CA VAL A 19 11.60 -20.02 -1.90
C VAL A 19 11.32 -19.06 -3.05
N GLY A 20 10.56 -19.53 -4.04
CA GLY A 20 10.22 -18.75 -5.22
C GLY A 20 9.66 -17.37 -4.84
N PHE A 21 9.94 -16.38 -5.68
CA PHE A 21 9.62 -14.96 -5.47
C PHE A 21 8.22 -14.69 -4.88
N ILE A 22 7.20 -15.42 -5.38
CA ILE A 22 5.80 -15.28 -4.92
C ILE A 22 5.64 -15.68 -3.45
N ARG A 23 6.29 -16.75 -3.00
CA ARG A 23 6.23 -17.21 -1.61
C ARG A 23 7.03 -16.30 -0.68
N HIS A 24 8.08 -15.67 -1.19
CA HIS A 24 8.88 -14.76 -0.38
C HIS A 24 8.21 -13.39 -0.17
N TYR A 25 7.56 -12.83 -1.21
CA TYR A 25 7.04 -11.46 -1.19
C TYR A 25 5.52 -11.30 -1.14
N VAL A 26 4.74 -12.30 -1.55
CA VAL A 26 3.26 -12.23 -1.53
C VAL A 26 2.69 -13.13 -0.43
N PHE A 27 3.13 -14.39 -0.37
CA PHE A 27 2.74 -15.35 0.67
C PHE A 27 3.86 -15.59 1.69
N SER A 28 4.43 -14.50 2.20
CA SER A 28 5.52 -14.58 3.17
C SER A 28 4.98 -15.02 4.53
N THR A 29 5.66 -15.97 5.18
CA THR A 29 5.38 -16.35 6.57
C THR A 29 6.26 -15.59 7.58
N ASP A 30 7.18 -14.75 7.10
CA ASP A 30 8.04 -13.92 7.94
C ASP A 30 7.30 -12.64 8.37
N HIS A 31 7.07 -12.50 9.68
CA HIS A 31 6.44 -11.32 10.27
C HIS A 31 7.19 -10.01 9.99
N LYS A 32 8.51 -10.05 9.74
CA LYS A 32 9.28 -8.86 9.33
C LYS A 32 8.93 -8.43 7.92
N MET A 33 8.73 -9.37 7.01
CA MET A 33 8.28 -9.07 5.65
C MET A 33 6.85 -8.54 5.66
N ILE A 34 5.96 -9.22 6.38
CA ILE A 34 4.56 -8.79 6.57
C ILE A 34 4.52 -7.38 7.18
N GLY A 35 5.34 -7.10 8.19
CA GLY A 35 5.45 -5.76 8.79
C GLY A 35 5.86 -4.68 7.78
N LYS A 36 6.84 -4.96 6.91
CA LYS A 36 7.24 -4.04 5.84
C LYS A 36 6.13 -3.82 4.80
N GLN A 37 5.37 -4.86 4.46
CA GLN A 37 4.22 -4.76 3.56
C GLN A 37 3.12 -3.88 4.16
N PHE A 38 2.73 -4.11 5.42
CA PHE A 38 1.73 -3.28 6.11
C PHE A 38 2.19 -1.84 6.28
N LEU A 39 3.46 -1.60 6.59
CA LEU A 39 4.01 -0.25 6.68
C LEU A 39 3.98 0.47 5.33
N THR A 40 4.32 -0.24 4.25
CA THR A 40 4.27 0.31 2.89
C THR A 40 2.83 0.59 2.46
N LEU A 41 1.89 -0.33 2.75
CA LEU A 41 0.47 -0.15 2.49
C LEU A 41 -0.11 1.01 3.30
N GLY A 42 0.24 1.12 4.57
CA GLY A 42 -0.17 2.23 5.44
C GLY A 42 0.39 3.58 4.96
N LEU A 43 1.63 3.61 4.46
CA LEU A 43 2.21 4.81 3.86
C LEU A 43 1.46 5.20 2.56
N PHE A 44 1.11 4.23 1.73
CA PHE A 44 0.27 4.48 0.54
C PHE A 44 -1.13 4.96 0.93
N GLY A 45 -1.73 4.34 1.96
CA GLY A 45 -2.96 4.80 2.58
C GLY A 45 -2.85 6.26 2.99
N LEU A 46 -1.80 6.62 3.75
CA LEU A 46 -1.54 7.98 4.23
C LEU A 46 -1.43 8.99 3.08
N LEU A 47 -0.77 8.63 1.98
CA LEU A 47 -0.72 9.48 0.79
C LEU A 47 -2.11 9.67 0.18
N MET A 48 -2.86 8.58 -0.02
CA MET A 48 -4.20 8.63 -0.61
C MET A 48 -5.20 9.41 0.28
N GLY A 49 -5.27 9.08 1.57
CA GLY A 49 -6.11 9.78 2.54
C GLY A 49 -5.68 11.24 2.71
N GLY A 50 -4.38 11.53 2.72
CA GLY A 50 -3.86 12.89 2.78
C GLY A 50 -4.29 13.75 1.58
N VAL A 51 -4.23 13.21 0.36
CA VAL A 51 -4.73 13.89 -0.84
C VAL A 51 -6.23 14.17 -0.74
N LEU A 52 -7.03 13.19 -0.32
CA LEU A 52 -8.48 13.38 -0.14
C LEU A 52 -8.79 14.45 0.91
N ALA A 53 -8.04 14.49 2.02
CA ALA A 53 -8.17 15.55 3.03
C ALA A 53 -7.86 16.94 2.47
N MET A 54 -6.85 17.06 1.60
CA MET A 54 -6.52 18.33 0.96
C MET A 54 -7.64 18.80 0.02
N LEU A 55 -8.29 17.89 -0.70
CA LEU A 55 -9.44 18.23 -1.57
C LEU A 55 -10.66 18.71 -0.76
N VAL A 56 -10.99 17.99 0.32
CA VAL A 56 -12.06 18.41 1.25
C VAL A 56 -11.75 19.78 1.84
N ARG A 57 -10.49 20.01 2.24
CA ARG A 57 -10.07 21.29 2.82
C ARG A 57 -10.03 22.42 1.82
N TRP A 58 -9.78 22.13 0.54
CA TRP A 58 -9.87 23.10 -0.54
C TRP A 58 -11.30 23.63 -0.69
N GLU A 59 -12.29 22.74 -0.75
CA GLU A 59 -13.70 23.15 -0.86
C GLU A 59 -14.16 23.99 0.34
N LEU A 60 -13.67 23.67 1.55
CA LEU A 60 -13.94 24.49 2.75
C LEU A 60 -13.30 25.88 2.70
N ALA A 61 -12.13 26.01 2.07
CA ALA A 61 -11.40 27.28 2.00
C ALA A 61 -11.90 28.18 0.86
N PHE A 62 -12.23 27.59 -0.29
CA PHE A 62 -12.65 28.29 -1.50
C PHE A 62 -13.85 27.57 -2.13
N PRO A 63 -15.07 27.81 -1.62
CA PRO A 63 -16.27 27.14 -2.11
C PRO A 63 -16.55 27.50 -3.57
N GLU A 64 -17.10 26.54 -4.32
CA GLU A 64 -17.47 26.70 -5.75
C GLU A 64 -16.31 27.11 -6.68
N SER A 65 -15.07 26.99 -6.21
CA SER A 65 -13.88 27.31 -7.00
C SER A 65 -13.26 26.05 -7.59
N PRO A 66 -12.75 26.09 -8.84
CA PRO A 66 -12.11 24.94 -9.43
C PRO A 66 -10.78 24.64 -8.73
N VAL A 67 -10.57 23.35 -8.41
CA VAL A 67 -9.30 22.87 -7.86
C VAL A 67 -8.20 23.06 -8.92
N PRO A 68 -7.09 23.77 -8.60
CA PRO A 68 -6.00 23.98 -9.53
C PRO A 68 -5.42 22.65 -10.02
N GLY A 69 -5.39 22.46 -11.34
CA GLY A 69 -4.81 21.27 -11.97
C GLY A 69 -5.74 20.05 -12.04
N LEU A 70 -6.99 20.14 -11.56
CA LEU A 70 -7.97 19.05 -11.64
C LEU A 70 -9.10 19.27 -12.65
N GLY A 71 -9.02 20.31 -13.48
CA GLY A 71 -10.00 20.58 -14.54
C GLY A 71 -10.11 19.52 -15.64
N TRP A 72 -9.24 18.50 -15.65
CA TRP A 72 -9.28 17.36 -16.59
C TRP A 72 -10.11 16.18 -16.07
N VAL A 73 -10.54 16.21 -14.80
CA VAL A 73 -11.34 15.12 -14.22
C VAL A 73 -12.75 15.15 -14.82
N PRO A 74 -13.24 14.03 -15.38
CA PRO A 74 -14.54 13.98 -16.02
C PRO A 74 -15.69 14.00 -15.00
N GLU A 75 -16.84 14.47 -15.46
CA GLU A 75 -18.12 14.29 -14.78
C GLU A 75 -18.45 12.79 -14.63
N PRO A 76 -19.08 12.35 -13.52
CA PRO A 76 -19.73 13.15 -12.48
C PRO A 76 -18.83 13.50 -11.28
N ILE A 77 -17.54 13.14 -11.32
CA ILE A 77 -16.65 13.29 -10.16
C ILE A 77 -16.36 14.77 -9.88
N MET A 78 -16.04 15.55 -10.91
CA MET A 78 -15.88 17.01 -10.82
C MET A 78 -16.49 17.70 -12.04
N PHE A 79 -17.02 18.90 -11.83
CA PHE A 79 -17.57 19.76 -12.89
C PHE A 79 -16.54 20.83 -13.24
N GLY A 80 -15.74 20.62 -14.29
CA GLY A 80 -14.70 21.57 -14.68
C GLY A 80 -13.64 21.84 -13.60
N GLY A 81 -13.44 20.88 -12.69
CA GLY A 81 -12.56 21.00 -11.52
C GLY A 81 -13.24 21.49 -10.24
N VAL A 82 -14.53 21.85 -10.26
CA VAL A 82 -15.32 22.16 -9.07
C VAL A 82 -15.84 20.87 -8.43
N ILE A 83 -15.83 20.79 -7.10
CA ILE A 83 -16.28 19.62 -6.35
C ILE A 83 -17.77 19.75 -6.01
N PRO A 84 -18.66 18.92 -6.56
CA PRO A 84 -20.06 18.95 -6.20
C PRO A 84 -20.30 18.37 -4.79
N PRO A 85 -21.42 18.71 -4.12
CA PRO A 85 -21.72 18.25 -2.75
C PRO A 85 -21.72 16.71 -2.58
N ASP A 86 -22.17 15.97 -3.60
CA ASP A 86 -22.18 14.51 -3.57
C ASP A 86 -20.76 13.93 -3.55
N THR A 87 -19.86 14.45 -4.39
CA THR A 87 -18.45 14.05 -4.41
C THR A 87 -17.74 14.49 -3.13
N TYR A 88 -18.07 15.66 -2.58
CA TYR A 88 -17.52 16.11 -1.31
C TYR A 88 -17.82 15.11 -0.18
N ASN A 89 -19.07 14.67 -0.07
CA ASN A 89 -19.48 13.66 0.91
C ASN A 89 -18.73 12.34 0.70
N ALA A 90 -18.59 11.90 -0.55
CA ALA A 90 -17.84 10.70 -0.88
C ALA A 90 -16.35 10.82 -0.49
N PHE A 91 -15.69 11.95 -0.80
CA PHE A 91 -14.29 12.17 -0.44
C PHE A 91 -14.06 12.19 1.07
N PHE A 92 -14.97 12.80 1.83
CA PHE A 92 -14.89 12.78 3.28
C PHE A 92 -15.03 11.36 3.85
N THR A 93 -16.01 10.58 3.38
CA THR A 93 -16.20 9.19 3.82
C THR A 93 -15.02 8.30 3.41
N MET A 94 -14.50 8.44 2.19
CA MET A 94 -13.35 7.67 1.73
C MET A 94 -12.07 8.05 2.48
N HIS A 95 -11.85 9.33 2.79
CA HIS A 95 -10.74 9.76 3.64
C HIS A 95 -10.80 9.08 5.01
N ALA A 96 -11.97 9.10 5.66
CA ALA A 96 -12.16 8.54 6.99
C ALA A 96 -12.13 6.99 7.05
N THR A 97 -12.28 6.30 5.92
CA THR A 97 -12.22 4.82 5.87
C THR A 97 -10.85 4.30 5.45
N ILE A 98 -10.07 5.11 4.73
CA ILE A 98 -8.70 4.77 4.32
C ILE A 98 -7.69 5.05 5.46
N MET A 99 -7.96 6.05 6.31
CA MET A 99 -7.17 6.39 7.50
C MET A 99 -7.68 5.67 8.74
#